data_AF-A0A359LZF8-F1
#
_entry.id   AF-A0A359LZF8-F1
#
_cell.length_a   1.000
_cell.length_b   1.000
_cell.length_c   1.000
_cell.angle_alpha   90.00
_cell.angle_beta   90.00
_cell.angle_gamma   90.00
#
_symmetry.space_group_name_H-M   'P 1'
#
loop_
_entity.id
_entity.type
_entity.pdbx_description
1 polymer ?
#
loop_
_entity_poly.entity_id
_entity_poly.type
_entity_poly.pdbx_seq_one_letter_code
_entity_poly.pdbx_strand_id
1 'polypeptide(L)' 'RNYIAQPTLLLSRAPCFVEGGVEARHVDLRPYILYGDKVTIVPGGLTRVALKRGSLVVNSSQGGGSKDTWVLNH' A
#
# COMPACT_ATOMS: atom_id res chain seq x y z
N ARG A 1 -24.94 -0.12 14.25
CA ARG A 1 -24.64 0.66 13.02
C ARG A 1 -23.12 0.80 12.89
N ASN A 2 -22.39 -0.30 12.60
CA ASN A 2 -20.91 -0.35 12.68
C ASN A 2 -20.25 -0.81 11.37
N TYR A 3 -20.99 -0.78 10.26
CA TYR A 3 -20.50 -1.25 8.97
C TYR A 3 -20.55 -0.10 7.98
N ILE A 4 -19.53 -0.04 7.15
CA ILE A 4 -19.44 0.84 5.98
C ILE A 4 -19.17 -0.07 4.79
N ALA A 5 -19.80 0.23 3.66
CA ALA A 5 -19.55 -0.44 2.40
C ALA A 5 -19.01 0.57 1.39
N GLN A 6 -18.14 0.08 0.50
CA GLN A 6 -17.60 0.83 -0.63
C GLN A 6 -17.63 -0.07 -1.87
N PRO A 7 -17.78 0.48 -3.07
CA PRO A 7 -17.60 -0.28 -4.30
C PRO A 7 -16.21 -0.93 -4.34
N THR A 8 -16.13 -2.16 -4.84
CA THR A 8 -14.84 -2.83 -5.01
C THR A 8 -14.05 -2.13 -6.11
N LEU A 9 -12.92 -1.52 -5.74
CA LEU A 9 -11.99 -0.92 -6.68
C LEU A 9 -10.94 -1.96 -7.12
N LEU A 10 -10.55 -1.89 -8.39
CA LEU A 10 -9.40 -2.63 -8.90
C LEU A 10 -8.11 -1.93 -8.45
N LEU A 11 -7.65 -2.24 -7.25
CA LEU A 11 -6.42 -1.66 -6.70
C LEU A 11 -5.22 -1.93 -7.62
N SER A 12 -4.33 -0.94 -7.74
CA SER A 12 -3.07 -1.11 -8.45
C SER A 12 -2.25 -2.27 -7.88
N ARG A 13 -1.43 -2.90 -8.74
CA ARG A 13 -0.58 -4.02 -8.34
C ARG A 13 0.89 -3.70 -8.61
N ALA A 14 1.78 -4.19 -7.73
CA ALA A 14 3.22 -4.09 -7.90
C ALA A 14 3.88 -5.49 -7.89
N PRO A 15 5.03 -5.67 -8.56
CA PRO A 15 5.78 -6.92 -8.52
C PRO A 15 6.22 -7.30 -7.10
N CYS A 16 5.98 -8.54 -6.72
CA CYS A 16 6.35 -9.11 -5.43
C CYS A 16 7.02 -10.45 -5.63
N PHE A 17 8.16 -10.66 -4.95
CA PHE A 17 8.81 -11.95 -4.91
C PHE A 17 8.16 -12.80 -3.82
N VAL A 18 7.40 -13.81 -4.21
CA VAL A 18 6.62 -14.69 -3.35
C VAL A 18 6.68 -16.11 -3.90
N GLU A 19 6.72 -17.11 -3.03
CA GLU A 19 6.69 -18.53 -3.45
C GLU A 19 7.75 -18.91 -4.51
N GLY A 20 8.91 -18.26 -4.48
CA GLY A 20 10.00 -18.52 -5.42
C GLY A 20 9.86 -17.88 -6.81
N GLY A 21 8.84 -17.03 -7.03
CA GLY A 21 8.60 -16.33 -8.29
C GLY A 21 8.23 -14.87 -8.11
N VAL A 22 8.21 -14.12 -9.22
CA VAL A 22 7.71 -12.74 -9.25
C VAL A 22 6.26 -12.75 -9.71
N GLU A 23 5.38 -12.23 -8.86
CA GLU A 23 3.97 -12.08 -9.18
C GLU A 23 3.43 -10.71 -8.78
N ALA A 24 2.37 -10.25 -9.47
CA ALA A 24 1.69 -9.02 -9.11
C ALA A 24 0.85 -9.21 -7.83
N ARG A 25 0.95 -8.27 -6.89
CA ARG A 25 0.10 -8.20 -5.68
C ARG A 25 -0.47 -6.79 -5.51
N HIS A 26 -1.67 -6.70 -4.93
CA HIS A 26 -2.31 -5.42 -4.67
C HIS A 26 -1.53 -4.64 -3.61
N VAL A 27 -1.39 -3.35 -3.84
CA VAL A 27 -0.68 -2.44 -2.94
C VAL A 27 -1.54 -1.24 -2.60
N ASP A 28 -1.30 -0.67 -1.44
CA ASP A 28 -1.75 0.68 -1.09
C ASP A 28 -0.59 1.52 -0.57
N LEU A 29 -0.75 2.84 -0.65
CA LEU A 29 0.25 3.81 -0.25
C LEU A 29 -0.33 4.72 0.84
N ARG A 30 0.41 4.84 1.94
CA ARG A 30 0.15 5.81 2.99
C ARG A 30 1.24 6.88 3.00
N PRO A 31 1.03 8.03 2.34
CA PRO A 31 1.90 9.20 2.51
C PRO A 31 1.69 9.82 3.90
N TYR A 32 2.65 10.65 4.31
CA TYR A 32 2.57 11.40 5.57
C TYR A 32 2.63 12.89 5.28
N ILE A 33 1.55 13.58 5.64
CA ILE A 33 1.43 15.03 5.55
C ILE A 33 1.79 15.61 6.93
N LEU A 34 2.71 16.56 6.96
CA LEU A 34 3.12 17.29 8.15
C LEU A 34 2.42 18.65 8.17
N TYR A 35 1.84 19.00 9.32
CA TYR A 35 1.12 20.25 9.52
C TYR A 35 1.77 21.06 10.64
N GLY A 36 1.98 22.35 10.38
CA GLY A 36 2.56 23.35 11.29
C GLY A 36 2.41 24.72 10.64
N ASP A 37 3.45 25.56 10.68
CA ASP A 37 3.44 26.87 9.99
C ASP A 37 3.20 26.75 8.47
N LYS A 38 3.58 25.60 7.89
CA LYS A 38 3.29 25.22 6.50
C LYS A 38 2.85 23.76 6.43
N VAL A 39 2.01 23.46 5.45
CA VAL A 39 1.63 22.08 5.11
C VAL A 39 2.68 21.53 4.16
N THR A 40 3.31 20.41 4.51
CA THR A 40 4.31 19.73 3.67
C THR A 40 4.05 18.23 3.60
N ILE A 41 4.58 17.60 2.56
CA ILE A 41 4.53 16.14 2.38
C ILE A 41 5.96 15.62 2.35
N VAL A 42 6.20 14.51 3.05
CA VAL A 42 7.49 13.82 2.98
C VAL A 42 7.60 13.12 1.61
N PRO A 43 8.72 13.21 0.89
CA PRO A 43 8.92 12.50 -0.38
C PRO A 43 9.09 10.99 -0.13
N GLY A 44 7.98 10.32 0.19
CA GLY A 44 7.93 8.91 0.54
C GLY A 44 6.60 8.52 1.18
N GLY A 45 6.58 7.36 1.82
CA GLY A 45 5.42 6.84 2.51
C GLY A 45 5.54 5.36 2.82
N LEU A 46 4.56 4.83 3.55
CA LEU A 46 4.47 3.39 3.80
C LEU A 46 3.67 2.74 2.67
N THR A 47 4.33 1.94 1.84
CA THR A 47 3.62 1.05 0.90
C THR A 47 3.32 -0.27 1.60
N ARG A 48 2.06 -0.71 1.56
CA ARG A 48 1.65 -2.03 2.07
C ARG A 48 1.24 -2.94 0.92
N VAL A 49 1.37 -4.24 1.14
CA VAL A 49 1.18 -5.26 0.11
C VAL A 49 0.27 -6.37 0.63
N ALA A 50 -0.76 -6.72 -0.13
CA ALA A 50 -1.56 -7.91 0.11
C ALA A 50 -0.82 -9.15 -0.43
N LEU A 51 -0.11 -9.89 0.43
CA LEU A 51 0.76 -11.00 -0.02
C LEU A 51 -0.03 -12.21 -0.53
N LYS A 52 -1.24 -12.44 0.01
CA LYS A 52 -2.13 -13.51 -0.45
C LYS A 52 -2.65 -13.19 -1.86
N ARG A 53 -2.48 -14.15 -2.78
CA ARG A 53 -2.95 -14.05 -4.17
C ARG A 53 -4.43 -13.64 -4.24
N GLY A 54 -4.73 -12.59 -5.01
CA GLY A 54 -6.09 -12.07 -5.21
C GLY A 54 -6.70 -11.31 -4.02
N SER A 55 -6.00 -11.20 -2.89
CA SER A 55 -6.48 -10.44 -1.73
C SER A 55 -6.37 -8.94 -1.97
N LEU A 56 -7.38 -8.20 -1.50
CA LEU A 56 -7.36 -6.74 -1.36
C LEU A 56 -6.96 -6.29 0.05
N VAL A 57 -6.76 -7.23 0.97
CA VAL A 57 -6.41 -6.93 2.37
C VAL A 57 -4.91 -6.80 2.52
N VAL A 58 -4.47 -5.57 2.80
CA VAL A 58 -3.06 -5.20 3.02
C VAL A 58 -2.68 -5.13 4.51
N ASN A 59 -3.61 -5.42 5.42
CA ASN A 59 -3.37 -5.27 6.85
C ASN A 59 -2.36 -6.32 7.35
N SER A 60 -1.39 -5.89 8.14
CA SER A 60 -0.31 -6.75 8.62
C SER A 60 -0.81 -7.90 9.52
N SER A 61 -1.86 -7.65 10.31
CA SER A 61 -2.50 -8.69 11.13
C SER A 61 -3.14 -9.83 10.33
N GLN A 62 -3.28 -9.69 9.01
CA GLN A 62 -3.85 -10.70 8.11
C GLN A 62 -2.88 -11.08 6.99
N GLY A 63 -1.57 -10.99 7.24
CA GLY A 63 -0.53 -11.39 6.29
C GLY A 63 -0.19 -10.33 5.25
N GLY A 64 -0.46 -9.05 5.55
CA GLY A 64 0.05 -7.92 4.78
C GLY A 64 1.55 -7.71 4.99
N GLY A 65 2.27 -7.40 3.92
CA GLY A 65 3.68 -6.98 3.96
C GLY A 65 3.84 -5.48 3.73
N SER A 66 5.09 -5.00 3.75
CA SER A 66 5.45 -3.63 3.38
C SER A 66 6.49 -3.60 2.26
N LYS A 67 6.57 -2.47 1.58
CA LYS A 67 7.62 -2.13 0.61
C LYS A 67 8.11 -0.70 0.87
N ASP A 68 9.36 -0.46 0.52
CA ASP A 68 9.87 0.90 0.42
C ASP A 68 9.18 1.65 -0.70
N THR A 69 8.90 2.93 -0.47
CA THR A 69 8.33 3.85 -1.46
C THR A 69 9.42 4.82 -1.91
N TRP A 70 9.83 4.72 -3.17
CA TRP A 70 10.82 5.62 -3.74
C TRP A 70 10.14 6.74 -4.51
N VAL A 71 10.43 7.99 -4.12
CA VAL A 71 10.06 9.19 -4.87
C VAL A 71 11.35 9.70 -5.50
N LEU A 72 11.40 9.68 -6.84
CA LEU A 72 12.58 10.11 -7.58
C LEU A 72 12.55 11.63 -7.74
N ASN A 73 13.72 12.27 -7.58
CA ASN A 73 13.90 13.67 -7.95
C ASN A 73 14.32 13.73 -9.43
N HIS A 74 13.78 14.69 -10.15
CA HIS A 74 14.21 15.05 -11.50
C HIS A 74 15.17 16.22 -11.45
#